data_AF-A0A2S9FJQ1-F1
#
_entry.id   AF-A0A2S9FJQ1-F1
#
_cell.length_a   1.000
_cell.length_b   1.000
_cell.length_c   1.000
_cell.angle_alpha   90.00
_cell.angle_beta   90.00
_cell.angle_gamma   90.00
#
_symmetry.space_group_name_H-M   'P 1'
#
loop_
_entity.id
_entity.type
_entity.pdbx_description
1 polymer ?
#
loop_
_entity_poly.entity_id
_entity_poly.type
_entity_poly.pdbx_seq_one_letter_code
_entity_poly.pdbx_strand_id
1 'polypeptide(L)' 'TIGIPLDDEEGYLIKGEYGVRVTWGGVYVHSAPWSVGSQGYANVSHGCINLSPDNAAWYFDTVSVGDPIIVQA' A
#
# COMPACT_ATOMS: atom_id res chain seq x y z
N THR A 1 -8.85 6.05 -10.36
CA THR A 1 -8.01 4.86 -10.09
C THR A 1 -8.81 3.71 -9.52
N ILE A 2 -9.59 3.91 -8.45
CA ILE A 2 -10.37 2.84 -7.79
C ILE A 2 -11.89 3.00 -7.91
N GLY A 3 -12.37 3.99 -8.67
CA GLY A 3 -13.80 4.25 -8.85
C GLY A 3 -14.45 5.12 -7.77
N ILE A 4 -13.69 5.56 -6.76
CA ILE A 4 -14.14 6.47 -5.69
C ILE A 4 -13.72 7.91 -6.03
N PRO A 5 -14.66 8.89 -6.08
CA PRO A 5 -14.35 10.31 -6.24
C PRO A 5 -13.49 10.88 -5.11
N LEU A 6 -12.78 11.98 -5.35
CA LEU A 6 -11.92 12.61 -4.32
C LEU A 6 -12.69 13.42 -3.27
N ASP A 7 -13.92 13.83 -3.60
CA ASP A 7 -14.84 14.56 -2.73
C ASP A 7 -15.75 13.62 -1.92
N ASP A 8 -15.65 12.31 -2.14
CA ASP A 8 -16.28 11.28 -1.32
C ASP A 8 -15.54 11.13 0.03
N GLU A 9 -16.24 10.67 1.07
CA GLU A 9 -15.67 10.45 2.41
C GLU A 9 -14.54 9.40 2.38
N GLU A 10 -14.66 8.41 1.48
CA GLU A 10 -13.65 7.37 1.25
C GLU A 10 -12.61 7.78 0.18
N GLY A 11 -12.70 9.01 -0.34
CA GLY A 11 -11.82 9.56 -1.35
C GLY A 11 -10.44 9.90 -0.80
N TYR A 12 -9.38 9.44 -1.46
CA TYR A 12 -8.01 9.81 -1.08
C TYR A 12 -7.07 10.02 -2.26
N LEU A 13 -6.11 10.93 -2.07
CA LEU A 13 -4.98 11.14 -2.97
C LEU A 13 -3.69 11.09 -2.16
N ILE A 14 -2.91 10.03 -2.37
CA ILE A 14 -1.61 9.84 -1.73
C ILE A 14 -0.51 10.00 -2.77
N LYS A 15 0.42 10.93 -2.54
CA LYS A 15 1.70 10.98 -3.24
C LYS A 15 2.71 10.15 -2.46
N GLY A 16 2.72 8.84 -2.73
CA GLY A 16 3.55 7.86 -2.03
C GLY A 16 4.84 7.52 -2.78
N GLU A 17 5.70 6.79 -2.10
CA GLU A 17 6.96 6.27 -2.64
C GLU A 17 6.96 4.74 -2.60
N TYR A 18 7.82 4.12 -3.44
CA TYR A 18 8.06 2.68 -3.48
C TYR A 18 6.78 1.85 -3.69
N GLY A 19 5.92 2.29 -4.60
CA GLY A 19 4.63 1.64 -4.87
C GLY A 19 4.77 0.43 -5.79
N VAL A 20 4.50 -0.77 -5.27
CA VAL A 20 4.35 -2.01 -6.06
C VAL A 20 2.86 -2.34 -6.20
N ARG A 21 2.33 -2.30 -7.42
CA ARG A 21 0.92 -2.60 -7.68
C ARG A 21 0.64 -4.09 -7.54
N VAL A 22 -0.38 -4.43 -6.77
CA VAL A 22 -0.83 -5.81 -6.55
C VAL A 22 -2.10 -6.13 -7.33
N THR A 23 -3.07 -5.22 -7.34
CA THR A 23 -4.34 -5.41 -8.07
C THR A 23 -4.66 -4.24 -8.98
N TRP A 24 -5.47 -4.49 -10.01
CA TRP A 24 -6.07 -3.44 -10.84
C TRP A 24 -7.14 -2.63 -10.11
N GLY A 25 -7.67 -3.15 -9.00
CA GLY A 25 -8.53 -2.42 -8.06
C GLY A 25 -7.78 -1.39 -7.22
N GLY A 26 -6.46 -1.24 -7.40
CA GLY A 26 -5.68 -0.17 -6.76
C GLY A 26 -5.07 -0.54 -5.42
N VAL A 27 -4.89 -1.82 -5.11
CA VAL A 27 -4.09 -2.27 -3.96
C VAL A 27 -2.61 -2.22 -4.30
N TYR A 28 -1.81 -1.63 -3.42
CA TYR A 28 -0.36 -1.55 -3.52
C TYR A 28 0.31 -2.02 -2.23
N VAL A 29 1.53 -2.53 -2.34
CA VAL A 29 2.52 -2.48 -1.25
C VAL A 29 3.26 -1.16 -1.41
N HIS A 30 3.34 -0.32 -0.36
CA HIS A 30 4.01 0.98 -0.47
C HIS A 30 4.51 1.54 0.86
N SER A 31 5.34 2.59 0.78
CA SER A 31 5.80 3.36 1.93
C SER A 31 4.66 4.15 2.57
N ALA A 32 4.49 4.01 3.87
CA ALA A 32 3.48 4.69 4.67
C ALA A 32 4.07 5.19 6.00
N PRO A 33 4.94 6.22 5.98
CA PRO A 33 5.59 6.74 7.19
C PRO A 33 4.60 7.22 8.25
N TRP A 34 3.41 7.67 7.85
CA TRP A 34 2.35 8.12 8.76
C TRP A 34 1.72 7.00 9.59
N SER A 35 1.88 5.73 9.20
CA SER A 35 1.21 4.60 9.88
C SER A 35 2.18 3.65 10.61
N VAL A 36 3.46 4.01 10.79
CA VAL A 36 4.47 3.13 11.40
C VAL A 36 4.09 2.66 12.80
N GLY A 37 3.41 3.48 13.59
CA GLY A 37 2.94 3.09 14.93
C GLY A 37 1.84 2.02 14.93
N SER A 38 1.14 1.83 13.81
CA SER A 38 0.08 0.82 13.65
C SER A 38 0.58 -0.44 12.94
N GLN A 39 1.69 -0.36 12.20
CA GLN A 39 2.22 -1.48 11.42
C GLN A 39 2.58 -2.66 12.35
N GLY A 40 2.01 -3.83 12.08
CA GLY A 40 2.15 -5.02 12.91
C GLY A 40 1.15 -5.12 14.08
N TYR A 41 0.30 -4.10 14.30
CA TYR A 41 -0.63 -4.05 15.43
C TYR A 41 -2.09 -3.76 15.03
N ALA A 42 -2.32 -2.95 13.99
CA ALA A 42 -3.65 -2.58 13.54
C ALA A 42 -3.70 -2.27 12.04
N ASN A 43 -4.84 -2.58 11.41
CA ASN A 43 -5.11 -2.29 10.01
C ASN A 43 -5.77 -0.90 9.88
N VAL A 44 -5.07 0.04 9.25
CA VAL A 44 -5.49 1.47 9.16
C VAL A 44 -5.41 2.05 7.74
N SER A 45 -5.32 1.18 6.73
CA SER A 45 -5.29 1.58 5.31
C SER A 45 -6.65 1.39 4.64
N HIS A 46 -6.81 1.97 3.45
CA HIS A 46 -7.96 1.73 2.57
C HIS A 46 -7.79 0.43 1.74
N GLY A 47 -7.04 -0.54 2.26
CA GLY A 47 -6.79 -1.84 1.61
C GLY A 47 -5.36 -2.07 1.10
N CYS A 48 -4.54 -1.01 1.01
CA CYS A 48 -3.10 -1.17 0.71
C CYS A 48 -2.33 -1.87 1.84
N ILE A 49 -1.22 -2.51 1.48
CA ILE A 49 -0.26 -3.06 2.43
C ILE A 49 0.78 -1.98 2.76
N ASN A 50 0.60 -1.33 3.90
CA ASN A 50 1.47 -0.26 4.38
C ASN A 50 2.77 -0.83 5.00
N LEU A 51 3.91 -0.35 4.54
CA LEU A 51 5.23 -0.65 5.11
C LEU A 51 5.93 0.61 5.62
N SER A 52 6.93 0.44 6.49
CA SER A 52 7.87 1.51 6.83
C SER A 52 8.67 1.92 5.59
N PRO A 53 9.20 3.15 5.53
CA PRO A 53 9.97 3.60 4.37
C PRO A 53 11.10 2.64 3.96
N ASP A 54 11.90 2.19 4.94
CA ASP A 54 13.02 1.28 4.68
C ASP A 54 12.56 -0.09 4.15
N ASN A 55 11.48 -0.65 4.71
CA ASN A 55 10.92 -1.93 4.25
C ASN A 55 10.28 -1.81 2.88
N ALA A 56 9.62 -0.67 2.59
CA ALA A 56 9.03 -0.42 1.29
C ALA A 56 10.11 -0.27 0.21
N ALA A 57 11.19 0.45 0.50
CA ALA A 57 12.34 0.57 -0.39
C ALA A 57 12.98 -0.80 -0.66
N TRP A 58 13.27 -1.56 0.41
CA TRP A 58 13.81 -2.90 0.27
C TRP A 58 12.89 -3.81 -0.55
N TYR A 59 11.58 -3.79 -0.29
CA TYR A 59 10.61 -4.61 -1.02
C TYR A 59 10.58 -4.24 -2.49
N PHE A 60 10.50 -2.94 -2.80
CA PHE A 60 10.48 -2.42 -4.17
C PHE A 60 11.73 -2.82 -4.97
N ASP A 61 12.91 -2.80 -4.34
CA ASP A 61 14.17 -3.18 -4.98
C ASP A 61 14.34 -4.71 -5.12
N THR A 62 13.59 -5.50 -4.32
CA THR A 62 13.76 -6.96 -4.25
C THR A 62 12.77 -7.71 -5.13
N VAL A 63 11.51 -7.26 -5.21
CA VAL A 63 10.47 -7.99 -5.96
C VAL A 63 10.43 -7.59 -7.42
N SER A 64 9.95 -8.51 -8.26
CA SER A 64 9.76 -8.31 -9.69
C SER A 64 8.31 -8.49 -10.12
N VAL A 65 7.95 -7.91 -11.26
CA VAL A 65 6.64 -8.13 -11.87
C VAL A 65 6.48 -9.62 -12.18
N GLY A 66 5.44 -10.24 -11.61
CA GLY A 66 5.17 -11.67 -11.74
C GLY A 66 5.35 -12.45 -10.44
N ASP A 67 6.05 -11.89 -9.45
CA ASP A 67 6.16 -12.50 -8.13
C ASP A 67 4.79 -12.55 -7.43
N PRO A 68 4.43 -13.68 -6.80
CA PRO A 68 3.12 -13.82 -6.17
C PRO A 68 3.06 -13.09 -4.83
N ILE A 69 1.89 -12.56 -4.52
CA ILE A 69 1.53 -12.10 -3.18
C ILE A 69 0.29 -12.85 -2.71
N ILE A 70 0.33 -13.32 -1.46
CA ILE A 70 -0.74 -14.11 -0.86
C ILE A 70 -1.18 -13.38 0.41
N VAL A 71 -2.46 -13.01 0.46
CA VAL A 71 -3.08 -12.38 1.63
C VAL A 71 -3.97 -13.41 2.33
N GLN A 72 -3.78 -13.59 3.64
CA GLN A 72 -4.53 -14.51 4.48
C GLN A 72 -4.89 -13.80 5.79
N ALA A 73 -6.05 -14.11 6.34
CA ALA A 73 -6.59 -13.53 7.57
C ALA A 73 -6.69 -14.59 8.67
#